data_AF-G1WI77-F1
#
_entry.id   AF-G1WI77-F1
#
_cell.length_a   1.000
_cell.length_b   1.000
_cell.length_c   1.000
_cell.angle_alpha   90.00
_cell.angle_beta   90.00
_cell.angle_gamma   90.00
#
_symmetry.space_group_name_H-M   'P 1'
#
loop_
_entity.id
_entity.type
_entity.pdbx_description
1 polymer ?
#
loop_
_entity_poly.entity_id
_entity_poly.type
_entity_poly.pdbx_seq_one_letter_code
_entity_poly.pdbx_strand_id
1 'polypeptide(L)'
;MSKSKFPFPGKSLALRELKADPCYVKIPPKERRGIVEQAWSIGELAACDEYQKTMGSNDFRSIFEDRGVSVETRNVDYVVGKQRYFSDYLSGKNRVTLYEKSIRLWAEENSLEYENACNLILSHEYFHYLECNGLGLTSRIYQVPMLRIGSLSLGRTGIHALSEIGAHAFARTYFDLVNNRSSCKEGPARERR
;
A
#
# COMPACT_ATOMS: atom_id res chain seq x y z
N MET A 1 2.68 -9.62 -27.54
CA MET A 1 3.31 -9.23 -26.26
C MET A 1 2.24 -9.29 -25.19
N SER A 2 2.30 -10.29 -24.31
CA SER A 2 1.34 -10.46 -23.22
C SER A 2 1.45 -9.25 -22.28
N LYS A 3 0.34 -8.53 -22.05
CA LYS A 3 0.27 -7.51 -21.01
C LYS A 3 0.52 -8.23 -19.67
N SER A 4 1.70 -8.08 -19.10
CA SER A 4 2.00 -8.45 -17.72
C SER A 4 0.86 -7.97 -16.83
N LYS A 5 0.09 -8.92 -16.28
CA LYS A 5 -1.06 -8.61 -15.44
C LYS A 5 -0.51 -8.16 -14.08
N PHE A 6 -0.67 -6.88 -13.75
CA PHE A 6 -0.32 -6.38 -12.43
C PHE A 6 -1.11 -7.16 -11.36
N PRO A 7 -0.43 -7.84 -10.42
CA PRO A 7 -1.06 -8.87 -9.59
C PRO A 7 -1.85 -8.30 -8.40
N PHE A 8 -1.55 -7.06 -7.97
CA PHE A 8 -2.35 -6.42 -6.92
C PHE A 8 -3.70 -5.92 -7.44
N PRO A 9 -4.69 -5.81 -6.54
CA PRO A 9 -6.00 -5.26 -6.87
C PRO A 9 -5.91 -3.91 -7.61
N GLY A 10 -6.75 -3.75 -8.62
CA GLY A 10 -6.93 -2.47 -9.28
C GLY A 10 -7.94 -1.60 -8.54
N LYS A 11 -8.04 -0.33 -8.96
CA LYS A 11 -8.99 0.64 -8.40
C LYS A 11 -10.43 0.13 -8.34
N SER A 12 -10.85 -0.67 -9.33
CA SER A 12 -12.17 -1.30 -9.37
C SER A 12 -12.46 -2.25 -8.20
N LEU A 13 -11.42 -2.75 -7.52
CA LEU A 13 -11.52 -3.65 -6.36
C LEU A 13 -11.31 -2.93 -5.02
N ALA A 14 -10.90 -1.66 -5.00
CA ALA A 14 -10.63 -0.92 -3.77
C ALA A 14 -11.87 -0.79 -2.86
N LEU A 15 -13.08 -0.68 -3.45
CA LEU A 15 -14.33 -0.71 -2.67
C LEU A 15 -14.58 -2.06 -1.99
N ARG A 16 -14.09 -3.16 -2.57
CA ARG A 16 -14.19 -4.50 -1.97
C ARG A 16 -13.24 -4.63 -0.78
N GLU A 17 -12.04 -4.06 -0.87
CA GLU A 17 -11.10 -3.96 0.26
C GLU A 17 -11.70 -3.17 1.41
N LEU A 18 -12.29 -2.00 1.13
CA LEU A 18 -12.98 -1.21 2.15
C LEU A 18 -14.09 -2.03 2.84
N LYS A 19 -14.83 -2.85 2.09
CA LYS A 19 -15.91 -3.71 2.63
C LYS A 19 -15.41 -4.77 3.61
N ALA A 20 -14.16 -5.21 3.48
CA ALA A 20 -13.56 -6.17 4.40
C ALA A 20 -13.09 -5.54 5.72
N ASP A 21 -13.04 -4.21 5.81
CA ASP A 21 -12.62 -3.51 7.03
C ASP A 21 -13.61 -3.75 8.19
N PRO A 22 -13.14 -4.10 9.40
CA PRO A 22 -14.00 -4.31 10.57
C PRO A 22 -14.90 -3.11 10.91
N CYS A 23 -14.47 -1.89 10.57
CA CYS A 23 -15.19 -0.66 10.82
C CYS A 23 -16.11 -0.25 9.65
N TYR A 24 -16.20 -1.02 8.56
CA TYR A 24 -16.98 -0.69 7.37
C TYR A 24 -18.42 -0.27 7.66
N VAL A 25 -19.08 -1.00 8.55
CA VAL A 25 -20.49 -0.76 8.94
C VAL A 25 -20.70 0.60 9.62
N LYS A 26 -19.64 1.18 10.17
CA LYS A 26 -19.67 2.50 10.84
C LYS A 26 -19.52 3.66 9.84
N ILE A 27 -19.15 3.37 8.59
CA ILE A 27 -18.94 4.37 7.55
C ILE A 27 -20.26 4.62 6.82
N PRO A 28 -20.77 5.88 6.77
CA PRO A 28 -21.97 6.23 6.03
C PRO A 28 -21.86 5.84 4.55
N PRO A 29 -22.88 5.19 3.95
CA PRO A 29 -22.81 4.71 2.56
C PRO A 29 -22.38 5.76 1.53
N LYS A 30 -22.85 7.02 1.71
CA LYS A 30 -22.54 8.15 0.83
C LYS A 30 -21.05 8.57 0.85
N GLU A 31 -20.32 8.25 1.92
CA GLU A 31 -18.91 8.67 2.11
C GLU A 31 -17.92 7.62 1.63
N ARG A 32 -18.32 6.34 1.58
CA ARG A 32 -17.46 5.19 1.26
C ARG A 32 -16.67 5.36 -0.03
N ARG A 33 -17.32 5.82 -1.10
CA ARG A 33 -16.63 6.02 -2.38
C ARG A 33 -15.61 7.15 -2.29
N GLY A 34 -15.97 8.27 -1.65
CA GLY A 34 -15.09 9.44 -1.54
C GLY A 34 -13.79 9.12 -0.80
N ILE A 35 -13.87 8.38 0.32
CA ILE A 35 -12.68 8.02 1.10
C ILE A 35 -11.77 7.02 0.38
N VAL A 36 -12.34 6.11 -0.42
CA VAL A 36 -11.56 5.17 -1.25
C VAL A 36 -10.83 5.92 -2.36
N GLU A 37 -11.52 6.82 -3.05
CA GLU A 37 -10.91 7.67 -4.08
C GLU A 37 -9.77 8.53 -3.51
N GLN A 38 -9.98 9.08 -2.32
CA GLN A 38 -8.95 9.86 -1.63
C GLN A 38 -7.73 9.01 -1.25
N ALA A 39 -7.93 7.84 -0.65
CA ALA A 39 -6.84 6.92 -0.31
C ALA A 39 -6.06 6.46 -1.54
N TRP A 40 -6.78 6.13 -2.62
CA TRP A 40 -6.17 5.76 -3.89
C TRP A 40 -5.32 6.91 -4.47
N SER A 41 -5.87 8.13 -4.49
CA SER A 41 -5.16 9.31 -4.97
C SER A 41 -3.90 9.63 -4.15
N ILE A 42 -3.91 9.40 -2.84
CA ILE A 42 -2.73 9.54 -1.98
C ILE A 42 -1.61 8.58 -2.44
N GLY A 43 -1.95 7.32 -2.71
CA GLY A 43 -1.00 6.34 -3.25
C GLY A 43 -0.44 6.74 -4.62
N GLU A 44 -1.30 7.17 -5.54
CA GLU A 44 -0.88 7.63 -6.88
C GLU A 44 0.09 8.82 -6.79
N LEU A 45 -0.23 9.82 -5.97
CA LEU A 45 0.61 11.01 -5.77
C LEU A 45 1.94 10.67 -5.10
N ALA A 46 1.93 9.80 -4.09
CA ALA A 46 3.14 9.34 -3.42
C ALA A 46 4.05 8.57 -4.40
N ALA A 47 3.48 7.75 -5.28
CA ALA A 47 4.26 7.04 -6.30
C ALA A 47 4.92 7.99 -7.30
N CYS A 48 4.18 9.02 -7.76
CA CYS A 48 4.72 10.03 -8.67
C CYS A 48 5.88 10.82 -8.03
N ASP A 49 5.69 11.29 -6.80
CA ASP A 49 6.69 12.05 -6.05
C ASP A 49 7.95 11.20 -5.79
N GLU A 50 7.78 9.95 -5.37
CA GLU A 50 8.91 9.05 -5.13
C GLU A 50 9.64 8.67 -6.43
N TYR A 51 8.91 8.43 -7.52
CA TYR A 51 9.50 8.13 -8.82
C TYR A 51 10.39 9.27 -9.30
N GLN A 52 9.99 10.53 -9.07
CA GLN A 52 10.81 11.70 -9.37
C GLN A 52 12.06 11.76 -8.47
N LYS A 53 11.90 11.56 -7.15
CA LYS A 53 13.00 11.61 -6.18
C LYS A 53 14.07 10.56 -6.40
N THR A 54 13.66 9.37 -6.82
CA THR A 54 14.55 8.23 -7.09
C THR A 54 15.04 8.18 -8.55
N MET A 55 14.71 9.20 -9.35
CA MET A 55 15.00 9.26 -10.78
C MET A 55 14.52 8.01 -11.55
N GLY A 56 13.39 7.44 -11.11
CA GLY A 56 12.76 6.26 -11.71
C GLY A 56 13.42 4.93 -11.36
N SER A 57 14.23 4.87 -10.29
CA SER A 57 14.77 3.58 -9.80
C SER A 57 13.63 2.61 -9.49
N ASN A 58 13.76 1.36 -9.93
CA ASN A 58 12.78 0.31 -9.66
C ASN A 58 13.33 -0.75 -8.69
N ASP A 59 14.43 -0.48 -8.00
CA ASP A 59 15.00 -1.40 -7.01
C ASP A 59 14.59 -0.96 -5.60
N PHE A 60 13.42 -1.43 -5.14
CA PHE A 60 12.90 -1.06 -3.83
C PHE A 60 13.74 -1.61 -2.68
N ARG A 61 14.53 -2.66 -2.90
CA ARG A 61 15.47 -3.14 -1.88
C ARG A 61 16.55 -2.09 -1.65
N SER A 62 17.20 -1.63 -2.71
CA SER A 62 18.21 -0.57 -2.62
C SER A 62 17.60 0.74 -2.06
N ILE A 63 16.39 1.11 -2.49
CA ILE A 63 15.71 2.32 -1.97
C ILE A 63 15.46 2.22 -0.45
N PHE A 64 15.09 1.05 0.08
CA PHE A 64 14.97 0.85 1.52
C PHE A 64 16.31 0.94 2.23
N GLU A 65 17.34 0.29 1.70
CA GLU A 65 18.68 0.26 2.27
C GLU A 65 19.31 1.66 2.33
N ASP A 66 19.15 2.46 1.27
CA ASP A 66 19.57 3.87 1.22
C ASP A 66 18.90 4.74 2.29
N ARG A 67 17.71 4.33 2.76
CA ARG A 67 16.94 5.00 3.82
C ARG A 67 17.16 4.37 5.19
N GLY A 68 18.14 3.48 5.33
CA GLY A 68 18.50 2.85 6.60
C GLY A 68 17.50 1.79 7.06
N VAL A 69 16.68 1.26 6.14
CA VAL A 69 15.73 0.17 6.42
C VAL A 69 16.33 -1.13 5.90
N SER A 70 16.52 -2.10 6.80
CA SER A 70 17.01 -3.43 6.43
C SER A 70 15.92 -4.27 5.76
N VAL A 71 16.27 -4.99 4.69
CA VAL A 71 15.36 -5.94 4.03
C VAL A 71 15.89 -7.36 4.23
N GLU A 72 15.28 -8.10 5.15
CA GLU A 72 15.63 -9.48 5.47
C GLU A 72 14.71 -10.47 4.74
N THR A 73 15.24 -11.62 4.34
CA THR A 73 14.44 -12.72 3.77
C THR A 73 14.41 -13.90 4.73
N ARG A 74 13.23 -14.46 4.96
CA ARG A 74 13.01 -15.67 5.75
C ARG A 74 12.43 -16.77 4.88
N ASN A 75 13.06 -17.94 4.91
CA ASN A 75 12.64 -19.10 4.13
C ASN A 75 11.45 -19.86 4.78
N VAL A 76 10.29 -19.20 4.84
CA VAL A 76 9.06 -19.74 5.44
C VAL A 76 7.84 -19.43 4.56
N ASP A 77 6.82 -20.29 4.64
CA ASP A 77 5.47 -20.00 4.15
C ASP A 77 4.66 -19.56 5.37
N TYR A 78 4.36 -18.27 5.46
CA TYR A 78 3.76 -17.67 6.63
C TYR A 78 2.26 -17.50 6.43
N VAL A 79 1.49 -18.38 7.09
CA VAL A 79 0.03 -18.44 7.00
C VAL A 79 -0.58 -18.35 8.40
N VAL A 80 -1.50 -17.42 8.60
CA VAL A 80 -2.28 -17.28 9.84
C VAL A 80 -3.76 -17.42 9.51
N GLY A 81 -4.38 -18.48 10.02
CA GLY A 81 -5.76 -18.82 9.69
C GLY A 81 -5.93 -19.10 8.19
N LYS A 82 -6.66 -18.24 7.48
CA LYS A 82 -6.89 -18.34 6.03
C LYS A 82 -6.06 -17.32 5.22
N GLN A 83 -5.23 -16.51 5.89
CA GLN A 83 -4.47 -15.44 5.26
C GLN A 83 -3.00 -15.84 5.14
N ARG A 84 -2.46 -15.66 3.94
CA ARG A 84 -1.02 -15.76 3.68
C ARG A 84 -0.40 -14.37 3.73
N TYR A 85 0.76 -14.28 4.36
CA TYR A 85 1.53 -13.05 4.51
C TYR A 85 2.80 -13.19 3.67
N PHE A 86 3.11 -12.13 2.92
CA PHE A 86 4.27 -12.08 2.02
C PHE A 86 5.43 -11.30 2.65
N SER A 87 5.09 -10.34 3.49
CA SER A 87 6.01 -9.45 4.17
C SER A 87 5.44 -8.96 5.48
N ASP A 88 6.32 -8.42 6.32
CA ASP A 88 5.98 -7.55 7.43
C ASP A 88 6.93 -6.35 7.45
N TYR A 89 6.39 -5.13 7.42
CA TYR A 89 7.13 -3.92 7.76
C TYR A 89 6.95 -3.57 9.23
N LEU A 90 8.05 -3.59 9.98
CA LEU A 90 8.09 -3.21 11.39
C LEU A 90 8.69 -1.82 11.51
N SER A 91 7.85 -0.78 11.44
CA SER A 91 8.28 0.64 11.44
C SER A 91 9.18 1.00 12.62
N GLY A 92 8.89 0.49 13.83
CA GLY A 92 9.72 0.73 15.02
C GLY A 92 11.10 0.04 15.01
N LYS A 93 11.40 -0.79 14.00
CA LYS A 93 12.66 -1.54 13.88
C LYS A 93 13.43 -1.22 12.59
N ASN A 94 12.93 -0.31 11.75
CA ASN A 94 13.49 -0.02 10.42
C ASN A 94 13.83 -1.30 9.65
N ARG A 95 12.85 -2.20 9.56
CA ARG A 95 13.04 -3.51 8.94
C ARG A 95 11.80 -3.98 8.20
N VAL A 96 12.02 -4.47 6.98
CA VAL A 96 11.08 -5.29 6.22
C VAL A 96 11.55 -6.74 6.26
N THR A 97 10.65 -7.67 6.57
CA THR A 97 10.89 -9.10 6.44
C THR A 97 10.09 -9.63 5.24
N LEU A 98 10.74 -10.33 4.31
CA LEU A 98 10.11 -11.03 3.20
C LEU A 98 10.00 -12.54 3.51
N TYR A 99 8.84 -13.14 3.26
CA TYR A 99 8.57 -14.56 3.49
C TYR A 99 8.71 -15.34 2.18
N GLU A 100 9.92 -15.84 1.91
CA GLU A 100 10.32 -16.39 0.61
C GLU A 100 9.35 -17.43 0.06
N LYS A 101 8.93 -18.43 0.84
CA LYS A 101 8.04 -19.47 0.31
C LYS A 101 6.65 -18.92 0.01
N SER A 102 6.14 -18.00 0.86
CA SER A 102 4.88 -17.30 0.58
C SER A 102 4.94 -16.56 -0.75
N ILE A 103 6.06 -15.86 -0.99
CA ILE A 103 6.27 -15.06 -2.21
C ILE A 103 6.41 -15.96 -3.43
N ARG A 104 7.16 -17.06 -3.33
CA ARG A 104 7.32 -18.01 -4.44
C ARG A 104 5.97 -18.59 -4.88
N LEU A 105 5.14 -19.04 -3.94
CA LEU A 105 3.81 -19.55 -4.24
C LEU A 105 2.95 -18.48 -4.94
N TRP A 106 2.96 -17.25 -4.45
CA TRP A 106 2.22 -16.15 -5.08
C TRP A 106 2.76 -15.77 -6.46
N ALA A 107 4.08 -15.79 -6.64
CA ALA A 107 4.73 -15.53 -7.91
C ALA A 107 4.34 -16.59 -8.95
N GLU A 108 4.36 -17.88 -8.57
CA GLU A 108 3.90 -19.00 -9.40
C GLU A 108 2.43 -18.85 -9.80
N GLU A 109 1.54 -18.58 -8.82
CA GLU A 109 0.09 -18.36 -9.04
C GLU A 109 -0.19 -17.21 -10.02
N ASN A 110 0.71 -16.23 -10.11
CA ASN A 110 0.56 -15.04 -10.96
C ASN A 110 1.49 -15.02 -12.18
N SER A 111 2.26 -16.10 -12.41
CA SER A 111 3.25 -16.18 -13.50
C SER A 111 4.25 -15.02 -13.49
N LEU A 112 4.78 -14.71 -12.30
CA LEU A 112 5.81 -13.70 -12.06
C LEU A 112 7.14 -14.34 -11.74
N GLU A 113 8.22 -13.72 -12.20
CA GLU A 113 9.56 -14.02 -11.68
C GLU A 113 9.63 -13.65 -10.19
N TYR A 114 10.33 -14.45 -9.41
CA TYR A 114 10.44 -14.27 -7.96
C TYR A 114 10.97 -12.87 -7.57
N GLU A 115 11.98 -12.37 -8.28
CA GLU A 115 12.53 -11.03 -8.02
C GLU A 115 11.52 -9.91 -8.32
N ASN A 116 10.72 -10.06 -9.38
CA ASN A 116 9.65 -9.12 -9.68
C ASN A 116 8.55 -9.15 -8.61
N ALA A 117 8.20 -10.34 -8.11
CA ALA A 117 7.26 -10.48 -7.01
C ALA A 117 7.79 -9.83 -5.72
N CYS A 118 9.06 -10.06 -5.37
CA CYS A 118 9.71 -9.40 -4.24
C CYS A 118 9.68 -7.88 -4.37
N ASN A 119 10.06 -7.35 -5.52
CA ASN A 119 10.09 -5.91 -5.75
C ASN A 119 8.69 -5.27 -5.68
N LEU A 120 7.67 -5.95 -6.19
CA LEU A 120 6.28 -5.51 -6.06
C LEU A 120 5.83 -5.45 -4.59
N ILE A 121 6.12 -6.49 -3.82
CA ILE A 121 5.82 -6.52 -2.39
C ILE A 121 6.58 -5.42 -1.66
N LEU A 122 7.86 -5.23 -1.96
CA LEU A 122 8.65 -4.16 -1.37
C LEU A 122 8.09 -2.78 -1.73
N SER A 123 7.62 -2.57 -2.95
CA SER A 123 6.98 -1.31 -3.35
C SER A 123 5.70 -1.03 -2.55
N HIS A 124 4.94 -2.07 -2.20
CA HIS A 124 3.76 -1.97 -1.31
C HIS A 124 4.18 -1.58 0.10
N GLU A 125 5.13 -2.30 0.69
CA GLU A 125 5.66 -1.98 2.04
C GLU A 125 6.30 -0.60 2.10
N TYR A 126 6.86 -0.14 0.99
CA TYR A 126 7.47 1.18 0.89
C TYR A 126 6.46 2.29 1.10
N PHE A 127 5.22 2.12 0.63
CA PHE A 127 4.15 3.06 0.94
C PHE A 127 3.92 3.17 2.46
N HIS A 128 3.88 2.05 3.18
CA HIS A 128 3.73 2.06 4.64
C HIS A 128 4.93 2.69 5.35
N TYR A 129 6.14 2.54 4.78
CA TYR A 129 7.29 3.31 5.22
C TYR A 129 7.06 4.81 5.05
N LEU A 130 6.56 5.28 3.90
CA LEU A 130 6.25 6.70 3.68
C LEU A 130 5.19 7.22 4.66
N GLU A 131 4.14 6.43 4.94
CA GLU A 131 3.11 6.78 5.94
C GLU A 131 3.70 7.08 7.32
N CYS A 132 4.75 6.35 7.71
CA CYS A 132 5.46 6.55 8.98
C CYS A 132 6.50 7.68 8.92
N ASN A 133 7.00 8.04 7.73
CA ASN A 133 8.15 8.92 7.52
C ASN A 133 7.82 10.19 6.73
N GLY A 134 6.61 10.73 6.91
CA GLY A 134 6.26 12.08 6.46
C GLY A 134 4.97 12.20 5.65
N LEU A 135 4.46 11.12 5.07
CA LEU A 135 3.18 11.13 4.35
C LEU A 135 1.99 11.25 5.33
N GLY A 136 2.13 10.64 6.51
CA GLY A 136 1.05 10.49 7.49
C GLY A 136 0.20 9.25 7.20
N LEU A 137 -0.42 8.70 8.25
CA LEU A 137 -1.20 7.47 8.13
C LEU A 137 -2.48 7.71 7.31
N THR A 138 -2.57 7.10 6.13
CA THR A 138 -3.74 7.11 5.25
C THR A 138 -4.96 6.52 5.95
N SER A 139 -4.76 5.54 6.83
CA SER A 139 -5.83 5.01 7.68
C SER A 139 -6.51 6.06 8.56
N ARG A 140 -5.86 7.21 8.82
CA ARG A 140 -6.40 8.29 9.66
C ARG A 140 -7.08 9.42 8.87
N ILE A 141 -7.07 9.40 7.54
CA ILE A 141 -7.79 10.43 6.74
C ILE A 141 -9.29 10.40 6.99
N TYR A 142 -9.80 9.24 7.41
CA TYR A 142 -11.16 9.05 7.85
C TYR A 142 -11.18 8.32 9.18
N GLN A 143 -12.03 8.75 10.10
CA GLN A 143 -12.13 8.18 11.42
C GLN A 143 -13.58 8.00 11.85
N VAL A 144 -13.85 6.86 12.47
CA VAL A 144 -15.16 6.53 13.04
C VAL A 144 -15.05 6.37 14.57
N PRO A 145 -16.17 6.53 15.30
CA PRO A 145 -16.20 6.22 16.73
C PRO A 145 -15.78 4.77 17.02
N MET A 146 -14.95 4.58 18.05
CA MET A 146 -14.60 3.22 18.51
C MET A 146 -15.82 2.55 19.13
N LEU A 147 -16.49 3.27 20.04
CA LEU A 147 -17.71 2.83 20.71
C LEU A 147 -18.79 3.90 20.58
N ARG A 148 -20.04 3.45 20.43
CA ARG A 148 -21.21 4.33 20.40
C ARG A 148 -22.31 3.72 21.27
N ILE A 149 -22.77 4.48 22.27
CA ILE A 149 -23.88 4.11 23.15
C ILE A 149 -24.89 5.25 23.08
N GLY A 150 -25.98 5.04 22.34
CA GLY A 150 -26.95 6.09 22.03
C GLY A 150 -26.30 7.26 21.27
N SER A 151 -26.48 8.48 21.80
CA SER A 151 -25.88 9.70 21.25
C SER A 151 -24.41 9.90 21.66
N LEU A 152 -23.90 9.17 22.66
CA LEU A 152 -22.53 9.30 23.10
C LEU A 152 -21.58 8.49 22.20
N SER A 153 -20.46 9.10 21.83
CA SER A 153 -19.36 8.44 21.13
C SER A 153 -18.07 8.51 21.95
N LEU A 154 -17.34 7.40 22.02
CA LEU A 154 -16.08 7.28 22.76
C LEU A 154 -14.97 6.79 21.83
N GLY A 155 -13.84 7.49 21.85
CA GLY A 155 -12.67 7.18 21.04
C GLY A 155 -12.87 7.37 19.54
N ARG A 156 -11.77 7.46 18.79
CA ARG A 156 -11.77 7.50 17.32
C ARG A 156 -10.75 6.51 16.80
N THR A 157 -11.16 5.72 15.81
CA THR A 157 -10.27 4.80 15.10
C THR A 157 -10.24 5.16 13.63
N GLY A 158 -9.06 5.00 13.03
CA GLY A 158 -8.91 5.04 11.58
C GLY A 158 -9.53 3.82 10.90
N ILE A 159 -9.59 3.85 9.58
CA ILE A 159 -10.01 2.75 8.72
C ILE A 159 -8.76 2.12 8.12
N HIS A 160 -8.40 0.92 8.56
CA HIS A 160 -7.14 0.27 8.20
C HIS A 160 -7.07 0.00 6.69
N ALA A 161 -8.18 -0.42 6.08
CA ALA A 161 -8.24 -0.68 4.64
C ALA A 161 -7.84 0.52 3.77
N LEU A 162 -7.93 1.77 4.26
CA LEU A 162 -7.49 2.93 3.48
C LEU A 162 -5.97 2.96 3.29
N SER A 163 -5.20 2.44 4.25
CA SER A 163 -3.74 2.32 4.15
C SER A 163 -3.36 1.27 3.10
N GLU A 164 -4.01 0.10 3.13
CA GLU A 164 -3.81 -0.95 2.11
C GLU A 164 -4.21 -0.49 0.69
N ILE A 165 -5.33 0.22 0.57
CA ILE A 165 -5.78 0.80 -0.72
C ILE A 165 -4.74 1.80 -1.25
N GLY A 166 -4.16 2.63 -0.38
CA GLY A 166 -3.09 3.55 -0.74
C GLY A 166 -1.82 2.82 -1.20
N ALA A 167 -1.43 1.75 -0.50
CA ALA A 167 -0.28 0.92 -0.86
C ALA A 167 -0.45 0.20 -2.21
N HIS A 168 -1.64 -0.37 -2.46
CA HIS A 168 -1.96 -0.96 -3.76
C HIS A 168 -1.93 0.08 -4.90
N ALA A 169 -2.45 1.28 -4.65
CA ALA A 169 -2.40 2.37 -5.62
C ALA A 169 -0.95 2.80 -5.89
N PHE A 170 -0.14 2.96 -4.85
CA PHE A 170 1.28 3.30 -4.97
C PHE A 170 2.03 2.27 -5.82
N ALA A 171 1.99 1.00 -5.43
CA ALA A 171 2.70 -0.08 -6.12
C ALA A 171 2.30 -0.16 -7.60
N ARG A 172 0.99 -0.01 -7.89
CA ARG A 172 0.46 -0.03 -9.25
C ARG A 172 0.97 1.13 -10.08
N THR A 173 0.82 2.34 -9.56
CA THR A 173 1.23 3.55 -10.28
C THR A 173 2.73 3.54 -10.52
N TYR A 174 3.53 3.16 -9.53
CA TYR A 174 4.98 3.08 -9.68
C TYR A 174 5.40 2.07 -10.74
N PHE A 175 4.81 0.88 -10.71
CA PHE A 175 5.03 -0.14 -11.74
C PHE A 175 4.66 0.36 -13.14
N ASP A 176 3.54 1.05 -13.28
CA ASP A 176 3.10 1.61 -14.56
C ASP A 176 4.06 2.73 -15.05
N LEU A 177 4.56 3.58 -14.15
CA LEU A 177 5.54 4.62 -14.47
C LEU A 177 6.85 4.03 -15.02
N VAL A 178 7.40 3.02 -14.33
CA VAL A 178 8.63 2.31 -14.74
C VAL A 178 8.46 1.61 -16.08
N ASN A 179 7.34 0.89 -16.28
CA ASN A 179 7.18 0.03 -17.46
C ASN A 179 6.66 0.76 -18.71
N ASN A 180 5.86 1.81 -18.54
CA ASN A 180 5.17 2.47 -19.66
C ASN A 180 5.70 3.87 -19.97
N ARG A 181 6.73 4.39 -19.27
CA ARG A 181 7.17 5.80 -19.33
C ARG A 181 5.99 6.79 -19.31
N SER A 182 4.93 6.46 -18.58
CA SER A 182 3.75 7.32 -18.47
C SER A 182 4.11 8.58 -17.67
N SER A 183 3.53 9.73 -18.01
CA SER A 183 3.78 10.96 -17.25
C SER A 183 3.02 10.93 -15.92
N CYS A 184 3.68 11.39 -14.86
CA CYS A 184 3.02 11.67 -13.58
C CYS A 184 1.92 12.71 -13.81
N LYS A 185 0.72 12.51 -13.26
CA LYS A 185 -0.27 13.58 -13.19
C LYS A 185 0.20 14.59 -12.17
N GLU A 186 0.40 15.84 -12.57
CA GLU A 186 0.72 16.92 -11.64
C GLU A 186 -0.42 17.05 -10.61
N GLY A 187 -0.09 16.81 -9.34
CA GLY A 187 -0.99 17.15 -8.24
C GLY A 187 -1.12 18.67 -8.12
N PRO A 188 -2.23 19.17 -7.53
CA PRO A 188 -2.35 20.61 -7.29
C PRO A 188 -1.17 21.07 -6.43
N ALA A 189 -0.45 22.08 -6.93
CA ALA A 189 0.67 22.69 -6.24
C ALA A 189 0.25 23.03 -4.80
N ARG A 190 0.90 22.41 -3.80
CA ARG A 190 0.75 22.84 -2.41
C ARG A 190 1.32 24.25 -2.33
N GLU A 191 0.42 25.22 -2.26
CA GLU A 191 0.71 26.61 -1.96
C GLU A 191 1.38 26.63 -0.58
N ARG A 192 2.71 26.84 -0.57
CA ARG A 192 3.47 27.03 0.67
C ARG A 192 3.04 28.37 1.24
N ARG A 193 2.35 28.34 2.38
CA ARG A 193 2.22 29.49 3.28
C ARG A 193 3.38 29.48 4.26
#